data_AF-A0A9P7G5F7-F1
#
_entry.id   AF-A0A9P7G5F7-F1
#
_cell.length_a   1.000
_cell.length_b   1.000
_cell.length_c   1.000
_cell.angle_alpha   90.00
_cell.angle_beta   90.00
_cell.angle_gamma   90.00
#
_symmetry.space_group_name_H-M   'P 1'
#
loop_
_entity.id
_entity.type
_entity.pdbx_description
1 polymer ?
#
loop_
_entity_poly.entity_id
_entity_poly.type
_entity_poly.pdbx_seq_one_letter_code
_entity_poly.pdbx_strand_id
1 'polypeptide(L)' 'MTPAEWSRLEDIVFVLGLPHAVQITLNAEKTPTLGSVIQQFELFMTLLEELGKATPSLKEITDVGILWATKYYS' A
#
# COMPACT_ATOMS: atom_id res chain seq x y z
N MET A 1 1.18 -3.91 26.34
CA MET A 1 1.52 -4.24 24.95
C MET A 1 2.32 -5.52 24.95
N THR A 2 1.77 -6.57 24.36
CA THR A 2 2.39 -7.89 24.28
C THR A 2 3.35 -7.95 23.08
N PRO A 3 4.31 -8.90 23.04
CA PRO A 3 5.17 -9.08 21.87
C PRO A 3 4.40 -9.32 20.56
N ALA A 4 3.26 -10.03 20.63
CA ALA A 4 2.41 -10.29 19.47
C ALA A 4 1.72 -9.02 18.95
N GLU A 5 1.23 -8.17 19.85
CA GLU A 5 0.65 -6.86 19.49
C GLU A 5 1.71 -5.95 18.86
N TRP A 6 2.95 -5.98 19.37
CA TRP A 6 4.05 -5.20 18.81
C TRP A 6 4.41 -5.66 17.39
N SER A 7 4.58 -6.96 17.18
CA SER A 7 4.84 -7.53 15.86
C SER A 7 3.73 -7.19 14.87
N ARG A 8 2.46 -7.19 15.30
CA ARG A 8 1.34 -6.79 14.44
C ARG A 8 1.39 -5.30 14.05
N LEU A 9 1.85 -4.43 14.94
CA LEU A 9 2.05 -3.02 14.60
C LEU A 9 3.19 -2.82 13.60
N GLU A 10 4.28 -3.57 13.73
CA GLU A 10 5.38 -3.56 12.77
C GLU A 10 4.92 -3.99 11.38
N ASP A 11 4.11 -5.05 11.28
CA ASP A 11 3.50 -5.50 10.04
C ASP A 11 2.64 -4.40 9.38
N ILE A 12 1.82 -3.70 10.18
CA ILE A 12 0.99 -2.59 9.69
C ILE A 12 1.87 -1.45 9.19
N VAL A 13 2.89 -1.04 9.96
CA VAL A 13 3.81 0.03 9.57
C VAL A 13 4.54 -0.31 8.28
N PHE A 14 4.97 -1.57 8.14
CA PHE A 14 5.62 -2.06 6.92
C PHE A 14 4.70 -1.93 5.70
N VAL A 15 3.46 -2.43 5.79
CA VAL A 15 2.48 -2.33 4.69
C VAL A 15 2.15 -0.88 4.36
N LEU A 16 2.02 0.00 5.37
CA LEU A 16 1.77 1.43 5.18
C LEU A 16 2.96 2.18 4.54
N GLY A 17 4.15 1.59 4.53
CA GLY A 17 5.29 2.11 3.77
C GLY A 17 5.05 2.16 2.26
N LEU A 18 4.24 1.23 1.72
CA LEU A 18 3.91 1.17 0.29
C LEU A 18 3.12 2.41 -0.20
N PRO A 19 1.93 2.73 0.36
CA PRO A 19 1.20 3.91 -0.06
C PRO A 19 1.98 5.20 0.25
N HIS A 20 2.78 5.21 1.31
CA HIS A 20 3.61 6.38 1.63
C HIS A 20 4.67 6.66 0.55
N ALA A 21 5.35 5.64 0.04
CA ALA A 21 6.32 5.80 -1.05
C ALA A 21 5.67 6.35 -2.33
N VAL A 22 4.48 5.84 -2.66
CA VAL A 22 3.67 6.31 -3.79
C VAL A 22 3.28 7.78 -3.62
N GLN A 23 2.81 8.16 -2.42
CA GLN A 23 2.50 9.55 -2.09
C GLN A 23 3.73 10.48 -2.22
N ILE A 24 4.91 10.05 -1.77
CA ILE A 24 6.15 10.83 -1.91
C ILE A 24 6.43 11.10 -3.40
N THR A 25 6.35 10.07 -4.25
CA THR A 25 6.56 10.22 -5.69
C THR A 25 5.59 11.23 -6.30
N LEU A 26 4.29 11.11 -5.99
CA LEU A 26 3.27 12.02 -6.52
C LEU A 26 3.44 13.46 -6.04
N ASN A 27 3.82 13.65 -4.77
CA ASN A 27 4.05 14.98 -4.21
C ASN A 27 5.32 15.65 -4.76
N ALA A 28 6.29 14.87 -5.24
CA ALA A 28 7.50 15.39 -5.87
C ALA A 28 7.23 15.94 -7.28
N GLU A 29 6.13 15.55 -7.92
CA GLU A 29 5.73 16.08 -9.22
C GLU A 29 5.20 17.53 -9.05
N LYS A 30 5.89 18.51 -9.66
CA LYS A 30 5.45 19.93 -9.65
C LYS A 30 4.06 20.13 -10.26
N THR A 31 3.65 19.21 -11.14
CA THR A 31 2.33 19.18 -11.77
C THR A 31 2.03 17.71 -12.04
N PRO A 32 1.46 16.98 -11.06
CA PRO A 32 1.11 15.60 -11.30
C PRO A 32 0.09 15.57 -12.42
N THR A 33 0.51 15.06 -13.57
CA THR A 33 -0.40 14.88 -14.70
C THR A 33 -1.28 13.68 -14.38
N LEU A 34 -2.55 13.72 -14.77
CA LEU A 34 -3.48 12.62 -14.48
C LEU A 34 -2.92 11.24 -14.92
N GLY A 35 -2.08 11.22 -15.96
CA GLY A 35 -1.42 10.01 -16.47
C GLY A 35 -0.38 9.40 -15.51
N SER A 36 0.43 10.20 -14.81
CA SER A 36 1.42 9.66 -13.86
C SER A 36 0.73 9.13 -12.60
N VAL A 37 -0.34 9.79 -12.15
CA VAL A 37 -1.11 9.36 -10.96
C VAL A 37 -1.70 7.96 -11.13
N ILE A 38 -2.30 7.67 -12.28
CA ILE A 38 -2.91 6.37 -12.56
C ILE A 38 -1.84 5.26 -12.53
N GLN A 39 -0.70 5.46 -13.18
CA GLN A 39 0.39 4.48 -13.21
C GLN A 39 0.95 4.20 -11.81
N GLN A 40 1.12 5.24 -10.99
CA GLN A 40 1.58 5.08 -9.62
C GLN A 40 0.56 4.34 -8.75
N PHE A 41 -0.73 4.54 -9.03
CA PHE A 41 -1.80 3.82 -8.33
C PHE A 41 -1.89 2.34 -8.73
N GLU A 42 -1.76 2.04 -10.03
CA GLU A 42 -1.68 0.66 -10.52
C GLU A 42 -0.46 -0.07 -9.94
N LEU A 43 0.69 0.62 -9.84
CA LEU A 43 1.88 0.09 -9.18
C LEU A 43 1.62 -0.19 -7.69
N PHE A 44 0.98 0.73 -6.98
CA PHE A 44 0.58 0.53 -5.58
C PHE A 44 -0.30 -0.71 -5.38
N MET A 45 -1.34 -0.87 -6.20
CA MET A 45 -2.24 -2.03 -6.16
C MET A 45 -1.48 -3.33 -6.41
N THR A 46 -0.61 -3.34 -7.42
CA THR A 46 0.23 -4.50 -7.78
C THR A 46 1.15 -4.90 -6.63
N LEU A 47 1.80 -3.92 -5.99
CA LEU A 47 2.70 -4.17 -4.85
C LEU A 47 1.97 -4.76 -3.63
N LEU A 48 0.74 -4.31 -3.35
CA LEU A 48 -0.07 -4.90 -2.28
C LEU A 48 -0.45 -6.35 -2.59
N GLU A 49 -0.85 -6.63 -3.83
CA GLU A 49 -1.20 -7.99 -4.27
C GLU A 49 0.00 -8.94 -4.20
N GLU A 50 1.15 -8.51 -4.70
CA GLU A 50 2.38 -9.30 -4.66
C GLU A 50 2.85 -9.54 -3.22
N LEU A 51 2.78 -8.52 -2.36
CA LEU A 51 3.14 -8.65 -0.95
C LEU A 51 2.24 -9.64 -0.21
N GLY A 52 0.92 -9.56 -0.41
CA GLY A 52 -0.03 -10.49 0.20
C GLY A 52 0.12 -11.94 -0.29
N LYS A 53 0.53 -12.13 -1.55
CA LYS A 53 0.86 -13.45 -2.13
C LYS A 53 2.16 -14.02 -1.56
N ALA A 54 3.19 -13.18 -1.43
CA ALA A 54 4.52 -13.59 -0.97
C ALA A 54 4.57 -13.84 0.55
N THR A 55 3.78 -13.09 1.32
CA THR A 55 3.86 -13.10 2.79
C THR A 55 2.48 -13.32 3.41
N PRO A 56 2.08 -14.58 3.67
CA PRO A 56 0.73 -14.91 4.17
C PRO A 56 0.32 -14.21 5.48
N SER A 57 1.26 -13.87 6.37
CA SER A 57 0.98 -13.14 7.61
C SER A 57 0.50 -11.70 7.37
N LEU A 58 0.89 -11.10 6.25
CA LEU A 58 0.49 -9.75 5.86
C LEU A 58 -0.79 -9.74 5.02
N LYS A 59 -1.24 -10.90 4.54
CA LYS A 59 -2.33 -11.02 3.57
C LYS A 59 -3.60 -10.30 4.02
N GLU A 60 -3.98 -10.44 5.28
CA GLU A 60 -5.16 -9.77 5.83
C GLU A 60 -5.04 -8.23 5.73
N ILE A 61 -3.86 -7.68 6.03
CA ILE A 61 -3.61 -6.23 5.98
C ILE A 61 -3.60 -5.76 4.53
N THR A 62 -2.94 -6.50 3.63
CA THR A 62 -2.89 -6.17 2.20
C THR A 62 -4.27 -6.27 1.55
N ASP A 63 -5.08 -7.26 1.91
CA ASP A 63 -6.45 -7.43 1.42
C ASP A 63 -7.34 -6.23 1.82
N VAL A 64 -7.20 -5.73 3.05
CA VAL A 64 -7.87 -4.50 3.48
C VAL A 64 -7.40 -3.30 2.66
N GLY A 65 -6.09 -3.18 2.40
CA GLY A 65 -5.54 -2.15 1.53
C GLY A 65 -6.14 -2.19 0.12
N ILE A 66 -6.18 -3.36 -0.50
CA ILE A 66 -6.75 -3.59 -1.84
C ILE A 66 -8.24 -3.27 -1.87
N LEU A 67 -9.01 -3.68 -0.84
CA LEU A 67 -10.43 -3.37 -0.73
C LEU A 67 -10.70 -1.86 -0.80
N TRP A 68 -9.94 -1.10 -0.02
CA TRP A 68 -10.07 0.37 -0.01
C TRP A 68 -9.56 1.02 -1.29
N ALA A 69 -8.45 0.53 -1.82
CA ALA A 69 -7.87 0.98 -3.07
C ALA A 69 -8.87 0.80 -4.24
N THR A 70 -9.49 -0.37 -4.33
CA THR A 70 -10.53 -0.69 -5.31
C THR A 70 -11.75 0.23 -5.15
N LYS A 71 -12.19 0.49 -3.91
CA LYS A 71 -13.36 1.34 -3.65
C LYS A 71 -13.22 2.77 -4.16
N TYR A 72 -12.00 3.33 -4.13
CA TYR A 72 -11.79 4.75 -4.40
C TYR A 72 -11.15 5.06 -5.76
N TYR A 73 -10.59 4.06 -6.43
CA TYR A 73 -9.77 4.28 -7.61
C TYR A 73 -10.05 3.29 -8.76
N SER A 74 -11.08 2.45 -8.63
CA SER A 74 -11.62 1.63 -9.73
C SER A 74 -12.83 2.30 -10.38
#